data_AF-A0AA86JG69-F1
#
_entry.id   AF-A0AA86JG69-F1
#
_cell.length_a   1.000
_cell.length_b   1.000
_cell.length_c   1.000
_cell.angle_alpha   90.00
_cell.angle_beta   90.00
_cell.angle_gamma   90.00
#
_symmetry.space_group_name_H-M   'P 1'
#
loop_
_entity.id
_entity.type
_entity.pdbx_description
1 polymer ?
#
loop_
_entity_poly.entity_id
_entity_poly.type
_entity_poly.pdbx_seq_one_letter_code
_entity_poly.pdbx_strand_id
1 'polypeptide(L)'
;MNQKTIIKLIELYCYVYDIYDSRLAYSVQLFSNNCLPKFTDEEIITIYLLATLQKQYTKKAVYKYAVNHLIEYFPNMPSYQAFNNRLNNLHEAFRELTCILTSIFTNKFSSIIENIVDLFR
;
A
#
# COMPACT_ATOMS: atom_id res chain seq x y z
N MET A 1 16.33 -0.35 10.85
CA MET A 1 16.29 -0.07 9.38
C MET A 1 17.27 1.05 9.05
N ASN A 2 17.75 1.18 7.80
CA ASN A 2 18.57 2.33 7.42
C ASN A 2 17.69 3.56 7.11
N GLN A 3 18.27 4.77 7.18
CA GLN A 3 17.55 6.04 7.01
C GLN A 3 16.78 6.13 5.68
N LYS A 4 17.37 5.61 4.59
CA LYS A 4 16.73 5.58 3.26
C LYS A 4 15.46 4.73 3.24
N THR A 5 15.44 3.60 3.95
CA THR A 5 14.24 2.76 4.05
C THR A 5 13.16 3.41 4.92
N ILE A 6 13.55 4.16 5.96
CA ILE A 6 12.59 4.89 6.82
C ILE A 6 11.88 5.98 6.03
N ILE A 7 12.62 6.78 5.24
CA ILE A 7 12.01 7.80 4.38
C ILE A 7 11.00 7.17 3.41
N LYS A 8 11.38 6.07 2.75
CA LYS A 8 10.47 5.33 1.86
C LYS A 8 9.23 4.79 2.57
N LEU A 9 9.36 4.34 3.81
CA LEU A 9 8.22 3.89 4.60
C LEU A 9 7.24 5.04 4.85
N ILE A 10 7.76 6.21 5.24
CA ILE A 10 6.94 7.42 5.48
C ILE A 10 6.25 7.86 4.19
N GLU A 11 7.01 8.01 3.10
CA GLU A 11 6.48 8.40 1.79
C GLU A 11 5.38 7.45 1.31
N LEU A 12 5.62 6.14 1.45
CA LEU A 12 4.65 5.13 1.05
C LEU A 12 3.40 5.16 1.93
N TYR A 13 3.56 5.35 3.24
CA TYR A 13 2.43 5.43 4.15
C TYR A 13 1.54 6.64 3.83
N CYS A 14 2.13 7.83 3.62
CA CYS A 14 1.39 9.02 3.20
C CYS A 14 0.64 8.79 1.88
N TYR A 15 1.30 8.20 0.89
CA TYR A 15 0.67 7.89 -0.40
C TYR A 15 -0.51 6.91 -0.26
N VAL A 16 -0.35 5.86 0.54
CA VAL A 16 -1.42 4.89 0.80
C VAL A 16 -2.57 5.57 1.54
N TYR A 17 -2.29 6.41 2.53
CA TYR A 17 -3.30 7.16 3.27
C TYR A 17 -4.13 8.05 2.34
N ASP A 18 -3.49 8.85 1.50
CA ASP A 18 -4.17 9.76 0.56
C ASP A 18 -5.08 8.99 -0.43
N ILE A 19 -4.61 7.85 -0.95
CA ILE A 19 -5.40 7.01 -1.86
C ILE A 19 -6.51 6.29 -1.13
N TYR A 20 -6.26 5.82 0.08
CA TYR A 20 -7.25 5.10 0.85
C TYR A 20 -8.40 6.01 1.22
N ASP A 21 -8.13 7.19 1.78
CA ASP A 21 -9.16 8.18 2.13
C ASP A 21 -9.96 8.65 0.90
N SER A 22 -9.29 8.91 -0.23
CA SER A 22 -9.95 9.47 -1.41
C SER A 22 -10.67 8.44 -2.29
N ARG A 23 -10.25 7.17 -2.31
CA ARG A 23 -10.71 6.18 -3.30
C ARG A 23 -11.01 4.81 -2.71
N LEU A 24 -10.12 4.24 -1.89
CA LEU A 24 -10.28 2.84 -1.43
C LEU A 24 -11.23 2.68 -0.25
N ALA A 25 -11.48 3.74 0.53
CA ALA A 25 -12.40 3.72 1.66
C ALA A 25 -13.83 3.33 1.26
N TYR A 26 -14.22 3.55 0.00
CA TYR A 26 -15.52 3.13 -0.54
C TYR A 26 -15.58 1.63 -0.87
N SER A 27 -14.45 1.02 -1.23
CA SER A 27 -14.37 -0.40 -1.57
C SER A 27 -14.12 -1.29 -0.35
N VAL A 28 -13.70 -0.72 0.78
CA VAL A 28 -13.52 -1.40 2.06
C VAL A 28 -14.66 -1.04 3.03
N GLN A 29 -15.16 -2.02 3.79
CA GLN A 29 -16.37 -1.93 4.64
C GLN A 29 -16.28 -0.96 5.86
N LEU A 30 -15.78 0.27 5.69
CA LEU A 30 -15.84 1.30 6.73
C LEU A 30 -17.28 1.69 7.12
N PHE A 31 -18.28 1.23 6.38
CA PHE A 31 -19.71 1.41 6.69
C PHE A 31 -20.24 0.59 7.87
N SER A 32 -19.41 -0.19 8.58
CA SER A 32 -19.85 -0.83 9.83
C SER A 32 -19.74 0.14 11.02
N ASN A 33 -20.88 0.40 11.68
CA ASN A 33 -21.15 1.56 12.53
C ASN A 33 -20.29 1.81 13.80
N ASN A 34 -19.22 1.08 14.10
CA ASN A 34 -18.40 1.32 15.30
C ASN A 34 -17.10 0.50 15.31
N CYS A 35 -16.05 0.92 14.60
CA CYS A 35 -14.71 0.40 14.88
C CYS A 35 -13.62 1.38 14.46
N LEU A 36 -12.93 1.95 15.45
CA LEU A 36 -11.59 2.50 15.28
C LEU A 36 -10.60 1.36 15.60
N PRO A 37 -10.15 0.59 14.61
CA PRO A 37 -9.25 -0.51 14.89
C PRO A 37 -7.87 0.05 15.28
N LYS A 38 -7.22 -0.57 16.27
CA LYS A 38 -5.86 -0.17 16.71
C LYS A 38 -4.78 -0.37 15.63
N PHE A 39 -5.12 -1.14 14.60
CA PHE A 39 -4.31 -1.41 13.43
C PHE A 39 -5.25 -1.33 12.22
N THR A 40 -4.88 -0.59 11.20
CA THR A 40 -5.72 -0.12 10.10
C THR A 40 -5.40 -0.88 8.81
N ASP A 41 -6.28 -0.79 7.84
CA ASP A 41 -6.09 -1.50 6.57
C ASP A 41 -5.02 -0.80 5.72
N GLU A 42 -4.90 0.52 5.86
CA GLU A 42 -3.81 1.35 5.34
C GLU A 42 -2.45 0.88 5.81
N GLU A 43 -2.33 0.52 7.09
CA GLU A 43 -1.09 -0.08 7.63
C GLU A 43 -0.80 -1.44 6.98
N ILE A 44 -1.81 -2.29 6.76
CA ILE A 44 -1.64 -3.58 6.07
C ILE A 44 -1.15 -3.38 4.63
N ILE A 45 -1.78 -2.46 3.89
CA ILE A 45 -1.42 -2.15 2.50
C ILE A 45 0.02 -1.63 2.45
N THR A 46 0.37 -0.69 3.33
CA THR A 46 1.72 -0.13 3.42
C THR A 46 2.77 -1.20 3.68
N ILE A 47 2.53 -2.08 4.65
CA ILE A 47 3.44 -3.19 4.98
C ILE A 47 3.60 -4.13 3.79
N TYR A 48 2.50 -4.51 3.15
CA TYR A 48 2.54 -5.44 2.03
C TYR A 48 3.34 -4.87 0.86
N LEU A 49 3.11 -3.61 0.50
CA LEU A 49 3.84 -2.91 -0.55
C LEU A 49 5.33 -2.77 -0.21
N LEU A 50 5.66 -2.31 0.99
CA LEU A 50 7.06 -2.14 1.41
C LEU A 50 7.81 -3.48 1.42
N ALA A 51 7.21 -4.53 1.97
CA ALA A 51 7.80 -5.87 2.01
C ALA A 51 8.00 -6.43 0.59
N THR A 52 7.05 -6.18 -0.32
CA THR A 52 7.17 -6.56 -1.74
C THR A 52 8.33 -5.84 -2.42
N LEU A 53 8.55 -4.54 -2.14
CA LEU A 53 9.73 -3.79 -2.60
C LEU A 53 11.05 -4.37 -2.05
N GLN A 54 11.00 -5.06 -0.91
CA GLN A 54 12.12 -5.82 -0.33
C GLN A 54 12.12 -7.30 -0.76
N LYS A 55 11.47 -7.61 -1.89
CA LYS A 55 11.41 -8.94 -2.50
C LYS A 55 10.76 -10.03 -1.63
N GLN A 56 9.86 -9.64 -0.74
CA GLN A 56 9.06 -10.57 0.05
C GLN A 56 7.70 -10.79 -0.65
N TYR A 57 7.55 -11.92 -1.33
CA TYR A 57 6.40 -12.15 -2.21
C TYR A 57 5.33 -13.09 -1.62
N THR A 58 5.64 -13.80 -0.54
CA THR A 58 4.67 -14.66 0.14
C THR A 58 4.11 -13.96 1.37
N LYS A 59 2.84 -14.20 1.69
CA LYS A 59 2.19 -13.61 2.88
C LYS A 59 2.96 -13.90 4.17
N LYS A 60 3.52 -15.10 4.29
CA LYS A 60 4.38 -15.50 5.41
C LYS A 60 5.69 -14.71 5.45
N ALA A 61 6.33 -14.52 4.30
CA ALA A 61 7.55 -13.73 4.19
C ALA A 61 7.31 -12.25 4.49
N VAL A 62 6.21 -11.68 3.98
CA VAL A 62 5.75 -10.31 4.28
C VAL A 62 5.54 -10.13 5.77
N TYR A 63 4.77 -11.01 6.41
CA TYR A 63 4.52 -10.91 7.85
C TYR A 63 5.80 -11.05 8.67
N LYS A 64 6.68 -12.01 8.34
CA LYS A 64 7.97 -12.18 9.03
C LYS A 64 8.85 -10.94 8.87
N TYR A 65 8.88 -10.35 7.68
CA TYR A 65 9.59 -9.09 7.44
C TYR A 65 9.04 -7.96 8.30
N ALA A 66 7.72 -7.82 8.36
CA ALA A 66 7.06 -6.79 9.15
C ALA A 66 7.40 -6.89 10.64
N VAL A 67 7.28 -8.09 11.23
CA VAL A 67 7.62 -8.32 12.64
C VAL A 67 9.10 -8.04 12.91
N ASN A 68 10.00 -8.44 12.01
CA ASN A 68 11.44 -8.30 12.22
C ASN A 68 11.97 -6.87 12.02
N HIS A 69 11.29 -6.04 11.23
CA HIS A 69 11.85 -4.77 10.76
C HIS A 69 10.93 -3.56 10.92
N LEU A 70 9.62 -3.77 11.05
CA LEU A 70 8.62 -2.71 11.05
C LEU A 70 7.84 -2.60 12.37
N ILE A 71 8.06 -3.51 13.33
CA ILE A 71 7.29 -3.58 14.58
C ILE A 71 7.37 -2.28 15.41
N GLU A 72 8.50 -1.58 15.36
CA GLU A 72 8.70 -0.28 16.03
C GLU A 72 7.80 0.81 15.45
N TYR A 73 7.44 0.71 14.17
CA TYR A 73 6.58 1.68 13.46
C TYR A 73 5.11 1.27 13.48
N PHE A 74 4.82 -0.02 13.68
CA PHE A 74 3.47 -0.58 13.74
C PHE A 74 3.30 -1.40 15.03
N PRO A 75 3.24 -0.75 16.21
CA PRO A 75 3.28 -1.44 17.50
C PRO A 75 2.04 -2.32 17.76
N ASN A 76 0.92 -2.03 17.10
CA ASN A 76 -0.33 -2.78 17.24
C ASN A 76 -0.45 -3.94 16.25
N MET A 77 0.67 -4.48 15.76
CA MET A 77 0.69 -5.57 14.79
C MET A 77 -0.15 -6.77 15.27
N PRO A 78 -1.16 -7.21 14.49
CA PRO A 78 -2.01 -8.32 14.87
C PRO A 78 -1.27 -9.65 14.67
N SER A 79 -1.87 -10.74 15.15
CA SER A 79 -1.35 -12.09 14.87
C SER A 79 -1.31 -12.39 13.38
N TYR A 80 -0.45 -13.33 12.95
CA TYR A 80 -0.36 -13.74 11.54
C TYR A 80 -1.71 -14.11 10.93
N GLN A 81 -2.55 -14.83 11.67
CA GLN A 81 -3.87 -15.23 11.22
C GLN A 81 -4.79 -14.01 11.02
N ALA A 82 -4.84 -13.10 11.98
CA ALA A 82 -5.64 -11.89 11.88
C ALA A 82 -5.13 -10.95 10.75
N PHE A 83 -3.81 -10.79 10.61
CA PHE A 83 -3.19 -10.07 9.51
C PHE A 83 -3.59 -10.64 8.15
N ASN A 84 -3.45 -11.97 7.98
CA ASN A 84 -3.76 -12.64 6.72
C ASN A 84 -5.26 -12.58 6.39
N ASN A 85 -6.13 -12.73 7.39
CA ASN A 85 -7.58 -12.61 7.20
C ASN A 85 -7.95 -11.22 6.66
N ARG A 86 -7.39 -10.16 7.25
CA ARG A 86 -7.63 -8.80 6.78
C ARG A 86 -7.03 -8.55 5.40
N LEU A 87 -5.81 -9.01 5.16
CA LEU A 87 -5.17 -8.92 3.85
C LEU A 87 -6.02 -9.58 2.74
N ASN A 88 -6.68 -10.71 3.03
CA ASN A 88 -7.59 -11.35 2.08
C ASN A 88 -8.82 -10.50 1.78
N ASN A 89 -9.34 -9.77 2.77
CA ASN A 89 -10.49 -8.88 2.59
C ASN A 89 -10.14 -7.63 1.78
N LEU A 90 -8.86 -7.29 1.64
CA LEU A 90 -8.39 -6.13 0.89
C LEU A 90 -8.12 -6.41 -0.60
N HIS A 91 -8.50 -7.58 -1.13
CA HIS A 91 -8.29 -7.92 -2.54
C HIS A 91 -8.89 -6.89 -3.51
N GLU A 92 -10.09 -6.38 -3.22
CA GLU A 92 -10.73 -5.32 -4.01
C GLU A 92 -9.95 -4.00 -3.97
N ALA A 93 -9.48 -3.60 -2.79
CA ALA A 93 -8.66 -2.41 -2.60
C ALA A 93 -7.32 -2.52 -3.36
N PHE A 94 -6.69 -3.70 -3.37
CA PHE A 94 -5.48 -3.95 -4.18
C PHE A 94 -5.76 -3.93 -5.68
N ARG A 95 -6.93 -4.41 -6.12
CA ARG A 95 -7.34 -4.30 -7.53
C ARG A 95 -7.49 -2.85 -7.93
N GLU A 96 -8.21 -2.05 -7.14
CA GLU A 96 -8.43 -0.63 -7.39
C GLU A 96 -7.11 0.15 -7.36
N LEU A 97 -6.25 -0.10 -6.38
CA LEU A 97 -4.89 0.46 -6.33
C LEU A 97 -4.10 0.15 -7.60
N THR A 98 -4.19 -1.08 -8.11
CA THR A 98 -3.53 -1.48 -9.36
C THR A 98 -4.08 -0.72 -10.56
N CYS A 99 -5.40 -0.53 -10.64
CA CYS A 99 -6.04 0.28 -11.68
C CYS A 99 -5.57 1.75 -11.63
N ILE A 100 -5.53 2.36 -10.44
CA ILE A 100 -5.05 3.74 -10.24
C ILE A 100 -3.59 3.87 -10.71
N LEU A 101 -2.72 2.97 -10.24
CA LEU A 101 -1.29 2.99 -10.60
C LEU A 101 -1.08 2.80 -12.10
N THR A 102 -1.84 1.89 -12.71
CA THR A 102 -1.78 1.64 -14.16
C THR A 102 -2.20 2.88 -14.94
N SER A 103 -3.29 3.53 -14.54
CA SER A 103 -3.76 4.77 -15.18
C SER A 103 -2.74 5.90 -15.07
N ILE A 104 -2.15 6.12 -13.90
CA ILE A 104 -1.09 7.13 -13.70
C ILE A 104 0.10 6.85 -14.60
N PHE A 105 0.53 5.58 -14.67
CA PHE A 105 1.66 5.17 -15.50
C PHE A 105 1.38 5.39 -16.99
N THR A 106 0.22 4.95 -17.49
CA THR A 106 -0.19 5.14 -18.88
C THR A 106 -0.28 6.61 -19.26
N ASN A 107 -0.89 7.45 -18.40
CA ASN A 107 -1.01 8.88 -18.66
C ASN A 107 0.36 9.58 -18.70
N LYS A 108 1.25 9.26 -17.76
CA LYS A 108 2.62 9.79 -17.76
C LYS A 108 3.39 9.37 -19.00
N PHE A 109 3.24 8.12 -19.42
CA PHE A 109 3.87 7.62 -20.64
C PHE A 109 3.34 8.35 -21.89
N SER A 110 2.02 8.53 -22.02
CA SER A 110 1.41 9.25 -23.15
C SER A 110 1.93 10.68 -23.26
N SER A 111 1.97 11.41 -22.14
CA SER A 111 2.49 12.79 -22.11
C SER A 111 3.97 12.86 -22.52
N ILE A 112 4.80 11.88 -22.14
CA ILE A 112 6.20 11.82 -22.59
C ILE A 112 6.27 11.66 -24.11
N ILE A 113 5.44 10.79 -24.71
CA ILE A 113 5.43 10.57 -26.16
C ILE A 113 4.98 11.81 -26.91
N GLU A 114 3.93 12.51 -26.46
CA GLU A 114 3.47 13.78 -27.06
C GLU A 114 4.59 14.82 -27.06
N ASN A 115 5.27 15.00 -25.93
CA ASN A 115 6.41 15.92 -25.83
C ASN A 115 7.55 15.55 -26.79
N ILE A 116 7.86 14.27 -26.95
CA ILE A 116 8.89 13.82 -27.91
C ILE A 116 8.47 14.13 -29.34
N VAL A 117 7.21 13.87 -29.70
CA VAL A 117 6.69 14.16 -31.05
C VAL A 117 6.76 15.66 -31.34
N ASP A 118 6.43 16.51 -30.38
CA ASP A 118 6.48 17.96 -30.55
C ASP A 118 7.92 18.51 -30.64
N LEU A 119 8.93 17.84 -30.07
CA LEU A 119 10.34 18.21 -30.24
C LEU A 119 10.86 18.06 -31.68
N PHE A 120 10.17 17.30 -32.53
CA PHE A 120 10.53 17.09 -33.94
C PHE A 120 9.62 17.85 -34.93
N ARG A 121 8.70 18.69 -34.42
CA ARG A 121 7.90 19.63 -35.23
C ARG A 121 8.57 21.00 -35.28
#